data_AF-A0A2V8H1F0-F1
#
_entry.id   AF-A0A2V8H1F0-F1
#
_cell.length_a   1.000
_cell.length_b   1.000
_cell.length_c   1.000
_cell.angle_alpha   90.00
_cell.angle_beta   90.00
_cell.angle_gamma   90.00
#
_symmetry.space_group_name_H-M   'P 1'
#
loop_
_entity.id
_entity.type
_entity.pdbx_description
1 polymer ?
#
loop_
_entity_poly.entity_id
_entity_poly.type
_entity_poly.pdbx_seq_one_letter_code
_entity_poly.pdbx_strand_id
1 'polypeptide(L)'
;MVLVVAATSSAQELPPELTKPVNDFANVIDAQSAQTMEAVIRSLQQASGDVVIVATVPTFKPYGAIDEYAVKMFENRGRGIGQRGKDNGLLILVAVNDRQVKVEVGYDLEQFVTDGFAGETIRQYMAPAFRRGDYGPGVLAGLSRIVARIAEGRNVTLQGVRPE
;
A
#
# COMPACT_ATOMS: atom_id res chain seq x y z
N MET A 1 -49.32 18.26 14.28
CA MET A 1 -48.08 17.66 14.83
C MET A 1 -47.27 17.14 13.65
N VAL A 2 -46.30 17.92 13.18
CA VAL A 2 -45.45 17.54 12.04
C VAL A 2 -44.20 16.88 12.59
N LEU A 3 -44.00 15.60 12.28
CA LEU A 3 -42.82 14.84 12.67
C LEU A 3 -41.75 15.07 11.61
N VAL A 4 -40.71 15.84 11.95
CA VAL A 4 -39.51 15.98 11.12
C VAL A 4 -38.58 14.84 11.46
N VAL A 5 -38.44 13.87 10.54
CA VAL A 5 -37.41 12.83 10.62
C VAL A 5 -36.15 13.41 10.00
N ALA A 6 -35.18 13.78 10.84
CA ALA A 6 -33.85 14.15 10.37
C ALA A 6 -33.11 12.88 9.93
N ALA A 7 -32.93 12.70 8.63
CA ALA A 7 -32.04 11.67 8.10
C ALA A 7 -30.59 12.07 8.43
N THR A 8 -29.95 11.35 9.34
CA THR A 8 -28.51 11.47 9.57
C THR A 8 -27.78 10.83 8.40
N SER A 9 -27.31 11.66 7.46
CA SER A 9 -26.34 11.21 6.46
C SER A 9 -25.06 10.82 7.20
N SER A 10 -24.83 9.50 7.33
CA SER A 10 -23.57 9.00 7.88
C SER A 10 -22.53 9.12 6.76
N ALA A 11 -21.76 10.21 6.75
CA ALA A 11 -20.59 10.29 5.90
C ALA A 11 -19.65 9.13 6.30
N GLN A 12 -19.37 8.23 5.35
CA GLN A 12 -18.38 7.18 5.54
C GLN A 12 -17.06 7.83 5.98
N GLU A 13 -16.51 7.39 7.12
CA GLU A 13 -15.27 7.96 7.65
C GLU A 13 -14.13 7.76 6.65
N LEU A 14 -13.48 8.84 6.24
CA LEU A 14 -12.39 8.79 5.27
C LEU A 14 -11.17 8.07 5.88
N PRO A 15 -10.41 7.29 5.08
CA PRO A 15 -9.16 6.71 5.52
C PRO A 15 -8.18 7.79 6.03
N PRO A 16 -7.25 7.44 6.93
CA PRO A 16 -6.25 8.38 7.39
C PRO A 16 -5.39 8.87 6.21
N GLU A 17 -4.93 10.11 6.28
CA GLU A 17 -4.14 10.71 5.20
C GLU A 17 -2.76 10.06 5.08
N LEU A 18 -2.35 9.74 3.85
CA LEU A 18 -1.02 9.26 3.54
C LEU A 18 -0.06 10.45 3.40
N THR A 19 0.94 10.51 4.27
CA THR A 19 1.88 11.65 4.35
C THR A 19 3.34 11.28 4.15
N LYS A 20 3.67 9.98 4.21
CA LYS A 20 5.04 9.44 4.13
C LYS A 20 5.09 8.20 3.23
N PRO A 21 6.27 7.69 2.84
CA PRO A 21 6.40 6.41 2.15
C PRO A 21 5.82 5.23 2.93
N VAL A 22 5.98 5.24 4.27
CA VAL A 22 5.44 4.23 5.19
C VAL A 22 4.52 4.93 6.20
N ASN A 23 3.27 4.48 6.27
CA ASN A 23 2.25 5.02 7.18
C ASN A 23 1.72 3.87 8.06
N ASP A 24 2.30 3.70 9.25
CA ASP A 24 1.97 2.60 10.15
C ASP A 24 0.89 2.99 11.17
N PHE A 25 -0.38 3.04 10.77
CA PHE A 25 -1.47 3.39 11.68
C PHE A 25 -1.84 2.26 12.64
N ALA A 26 -1.38 1.04 12.37
CA ALA A 26 -1.59 -0.11 13.26
C ALA A 26 -0.46 -0.30 14.28
N ASN A 27 0.66 0.42 14.16
CA ASN A 27 1.86 0.27 15.01
C ASN A 27 2.42 -1.17 15.00
N VAL A 28 2.55 -1.76 13.81
CA VAL A 28 3.01 -3.14 13.62
C VAL A 28 4.33 -3.25 12.84
N ILE A 29 4.87 -2.13 12.34
CA ILE A 29 6.14 -2.10 11.62
C ILE A 29 7.23 -1.63 12.57
N ASP A 30 8.24 -2.47 12.78
CA ASP A 30 9.41 -2.10 13.56
C ASP A 30 10.26 -1.03 12.84
N ALA A 31 11.01 -0.25 13.62
CA ALA A 31 11.77 0.89 13.10
C ALA A 31 12.81 0.49 12.03
N GLN A 32 13.42 -0.69 12.15
CA GLN A 32 14.43 -1.15 11.20
C GLN A 32 13.81 -1.48 9.85
N SER A 33 12.67 -2.19 9.87
CA SER A 33 11.90 -2.49 8.68
C SER A 33 11.38 -1.21 8.02
N ALA A 34 10.80 -0.28 8.78
CA ALA A 34 10.32 1.01 8.26
C ALA A 34 11.44 1.81 7.57
N GLN A 35 12.61 1.93 8.20
CA GLN A 35 13.76 2.64 7.63
C GLN A 35 14.21 2.00 6.30
N THR A 36 14.22 0.68 6.23
CA THR A 36 14.63 -0.05 5.03
C THR A 36 13.59 0.12 3.92
N MET A 37 12.29 0.02 4.24
CA MET A 37 11.21 0.27 3.28
C MET A 37 11.29 1.68 2.70
N GLU A 38 11.49 2.70 3.54
CA GLU A 38 11.62 4.08 3.08
C GLU A 38 12.80 4.26 2.11
N ALA A 39 13.95 3.64 2.40
CA ALA A 39 15.11 3.70 1.53
C ALA A 39 14.83 3.05 0.16
N VAL A 40 14.22 1.86 0.16
CA VAL A 40 13.85 1.13 -1.07
C VAL A 40 12.85 1.93 -1.90
N ILE A 41 11.79 2.46 -1.28
CA ILE A 41 10.77 3.27 -1.95
C ILE A 41 11.38 4.52 -2.57
N ARG A 42 12.23 5.25 -1.81
CA ARG A 42 12.87 6.46 -2.31
C ARG A 42 13.85 6.17 -3.44
N SER A 43 14.57 5.05 -3.40
CA SER A 43 15.45 4.66 -4.51
C SER A 43 14.65 4.39 -5.78
N LEU A 44 13.50 3.71 -5.69
CA LEU A 44 12.64 3.50 -6.86
C LEU A 44 12.11 4.84 -7.39
N GLN A 45 11.59 5.68 -6.51
CA GLN A 45 11.07 6.99 -6.88
C GLN A 45 12.11 7.86 -7.57
N GLN A 46 13.37 7.83 -7.11
CA GLN A 46 14.47 8.56 -7.76
C GLN A 46 14.83 7.99 -9.13
N ALA A 47 14.80 6.66 -9.28
CA ALA A 47 15.24 5.99 -10.50
C ALA A 47 14.19 6.01 -11.62
N SER A 48 12.90 5.83 -11.29
CA SER A 48 11.81 5.72 -12.29
C SER A 48 10.75 6.81 -12.18
N GLY A 49 10.67 7.53 -11.06
CA GLY A 49 9.58 8.45 -10.76
C GLY A 49 8.30 7.80 -10.23
N ASP A 50 8.29 6.46 -10.08
CA ASP A 50 7.15 5.70 -9.55
C ASP A 50 7.00 5.89 -8.05
N VAL A 51 5.76 5.94 -7.58
CA VAL A 51 5.45 6.23 -6.18
C VAL A 51 4.81 5.03 -5.54
N VAL A 52 5.55 4.36 -4.66
CA VAL A 52 5.04 3.25 -3.84
C VAL A 52 4.77 3.77 -2.43
N ILE A 53 3.62 3.43 -1.85
CA ILE A 53 3.27 3.72 -0.46
C ILE A 53 2.95 2.41 0.26
N VAL A 54 3.41 2.30 1.49
CA VAL A 54 2.99 1.26 2.45
C VAL A 54 2.08 1.90 3.48
N ALA A 55 0.94 1.26 3.76
CA ALA A 55 0.05 1.62 4.85
C ALA A 55 -0.37 0.38 5.64
N THR A 56 -0.37 0.49 6.97
CA THR A 56 -1.03 -0.47 7.85
C THR A 56 -2.18 0.22 8.55
N VAL A 57 -3.29 -0.49 8.72
CA VAL A 57 -4.44 -0.01 9.48
C VAL A 57 -4.92 -1.12 10.41
N PRO A 58 -5.49 -0.79 11.58
CA PRO A 58 -6.10 -1.80 12.42
C PRO A 58 -7.20 -2.57 11.70
N THR A 59 -8.06 -1.89 10.95
CA THR A 59 -9.21 -2.48 10.26
C THR A 59 -9.65 -1.62 9.07
N PHE A 60 -10.22 -2.23 8.03
CA PHE A 60 -10.87 -1.48 6.93
C PHE A 60 -12.35 -1.14 7.22
N LYS A 61 -12.93 -1.73 8.26
CA LYS A 61 -14.32 -1.43 8.69
C LYS A 61 -14.47 0.06 9.04
N PRO A 62 -15.65 0.68 8.76
CA PRO A 62 -16.91 0.04 8.38
C PRO A 62 -17.10 -0.23 6.87
N TYR A 63 -16.05 -0.17 6.04
CA TYR A 63 -16.15 -0.51 4.62
C TYR A 63 -16.51 -1.99 4.41
N GLY A 64 -17.19 -2.31 3.31
CA GLY A 64 -17.67 -3.66 3.03
C GLY A 64 -16.55 -4.63 2.66
N ALA A 65 -15.50 -4.11 2.02
CA ALA A 65 -14.32 -4.86 1.60
C ALA A 65 -13.04 -4.03 1.68
N ILE A 66 -11.90 -4.70 1.76
CA ILE A 66 -10.59 -4.04 1.73
C ILE A 66 -10.34 -3.31 0.40
N ASP A 67 -10.88 -3.81 -0.71
CA ASP A 67 -10.77 -3.20 -2.03
C ASP A 67 -11.38 -1.79 -2.06
N GLU A 68 -12.58 -1.63 -1.49
CA GLU A 68 -13.25 -0.32 -1.38
C GLU A 68 -12.42 0.65 -0.54
N TYR A 69 -11.87 0.16 0.58
CA TYR A 69 -11.03 0.96 1.46
C TYR A 69 -9.71 1.36 0.78
N ALA A 70 -9.07 0.42 0.07
CA ALA A 70 -7.81 0.64 -0.64
C ALA A 70 -7.97 1.70 -1.73
N VAL A 71 -9.05 1.65 -2.53
CA VAL A 71 -9.37 2.68 -3.51
C VAL A 71 -9.50 4.05 -2.85
N LYS A 72 -10.25 4.15 -1.74
CA LYS A 72 -10.39 5.43 -1.00
C LYS A 72 -9.09 5.92 -0.39
N MET A 73 -8.23 5.01 0.06
CA MET A 73 -6.92 5.37 0.60
C MET A 73 -5.96 5.79 -0.52
N PHE A 74 -6.02 5.16 -1.70
CA PHE A 74 -5.25 5.51 -2.89
C PHE A 74 -5.65 6.88 -3.46
N GLU A 75 -6.94 7.21 -3.46
CA GLU A 75 -7.44 8.55 -3.80
C GLU A 75 -6.81 9.64 -2.90
N ASN A 76 -6.40 9.27 -1.67
CA ASN A 76 -5.70 10.11 -0.69
C ASN A 76 -6.27 11.54 -0.61
N ARG A 77 -7.58 11.65 -0.39
CA ARG A 77 -8.30 12.94 -0.29
C ARG A 77 -8.16 13.83 -1.53
N GLY A 78 -8.06 13.21 -2.71
CA GLY A 78 -7.93 13.88 -4.00
C GLY A 78 -6.48 14.19 -4.41
N ARG A 79 -5.50 13.88 -3.56
CA ARG A 79 -4.07 14.04 -3.90
C ARG A 79 -3.57 12.89 -4.79
N GLY A 80 -4.16 11.70 -4.64
CA GLY A 80 -3.73 10.48 -5.31
C GLY A 80 -2.36 9.97 -4.82
N ILE A 81 -2.00 8.77 -5.28
CA ILE A 81 -0.63 8.25 -5.22
C ILE A 81 -0.07 8.24 -6.64
N GLY A 82 1.17 8.70 -6.81
CA GLY A 82 1.77 8.89 -8.13
C GLY A 82 1.63 10.31 -8.66
N GLN A 83 2.12 10.52 -9.87
CA GLN A 83 2.05 11.81 -10.55
C GLN A 83 0.73 11.92 -11.33
N ARG A 84 0.04 13.05 -11.20
CA ARG A 84 -1.23 13.30 -11.90
C ARG A 84 -1.05 13.10 -13.41
N GLY A 85 -1.87 12.23 -14.00
CA GLY A 85 -1.84 11.92 -15.43
C GLY A 85 -0.74 10.95 -15.87
N LYS A 86 0.07 10.43 -14.93
CA LYS A 86 0.97 9.31 -15.19
C LYS A 86 0.48 7.99 -14.61
N ASP A 87 -0.42 8.04 -13.62
CA ASP A 87 -1.01 6.86 -12.98
C ASP A 87 0.04 5.84 -12.51
N ASN A 88 1.19 6.35 -12.05
CA ASN A 88 2.37 5.58 -11.71
C ASN A 88 2.55 5.38 -10.19
N GLY A 89 1.41 5.23 -9.51
CA GLY A 89 1.30 5.03 -8.06
C GLY A 89 0.97 3.59 -7.69
N LEU A 90 1.43 3.13 -6.52
CA LEU A 90 1.06 1.84 -5.96
C LEU A 90 0.91 1.95 -4.43
N LEU A 91 -0.14 1.34 -3.88
CA LEU A 91 -0.38 1.22 -2.45
C LEU A 91 -0.30 -0.26 -2.03
N ILE A 92 0.51 -0.56 -1.03
CA ILE A 92 0.44 -1.80 -0.26
C ILE A 92 -0.32 -1.47 1.04
N LEU A 93 -1.53 -2.01 1.18
CA LEU A 93 -2.39 -1.83 2.34
C LEU A 93 -2.50 -3.14 3.14
N VAL A 94 -2.20 -3.08 4.43
CA VAL A 94 -2.39 -4.18 5.37
C VAL A 94 -3.45 -3.82 6.41
N ALA A 95 -4.56 -4.56 6.43
CA ALA A 95 -5.58 -4.49 7.48
C ALA A 95 -5.34 -5.60 8.51
N VAL A 96 -4.74 -5.23 9.65
CA VAL A 96 -4.15 -6.16 10.61
C VAL A 96 -5.20 -7.07 11.26
N ASN A 97 -6.27 -6.49 11.81
CA ASN A 97 -7.31 -7.23 12.52
C ASN A 97 -8.15 -8.09 11.57
N ASP A 98 -8.29 -7.65 10.32
CA ASP A 98 -9.02 -8.38 9.28
C ASP A 98 -8.16 -9.45 8.60
N ARG A 99 -6.84 -9.46 8.85
CA ARG A 99 -5.84 -10.37 8.24
C ARG A 99 -5.88 -10.34 6.70
N GLN A 100 -6.10 -9.15 6.14
CA GLN A 100 -6.19 -8.94 4.71
C GLN A 100 -5.11 -7.95 4.23
N VAL A 101 -4.66 -8.17 3.00
CA VAL A 101 -3.75 -7.28 2.29
C VAL A 101 -4.32 -6.99 0.92
N LYS A 102 -4.25 -5.72 0.51
CA LYS A 102 -4.57 -5.28 -0.83
C LYS A 102 -3.38 -4.54 -1.40
N VAL A 103 -3.07 -4.83 -2.66
CA VAL A 103 -2.17 -4.01 -3.46
C VAL A 103 -3.04 -3.28 -4.48
N GLU A 104 -3.10 -1.96 -4.37
CA GLU A 104 -3.82 -1.10 -5.30
C GLU A 104 -2.79 -0.49 -6.26
N VAL A 105 -2.99 -0.68 -7.57
CA VAL A 105 -1.99 -0.38 -8.59
C VAL A 105 -2.57 0.66 -9.55
N GLY A 106 -1.83 1.74 -9.79
CA GLY A 106 -2.15 2.70 -10.83
C GLY A 106 -1.91 2.12 -12.21
N TYR A 107 -2.69 2.57 -13.19
CA TYR A 107 -2.78 2.00 -14.53
C TYR A 107 -1.42 1.77 -15.22
N ASP A 108 -0.48 2.72 -15.10
CA ASP A 108 0.84 2.62 -15.76
C ASP A 108 1.74 1.53 -15.16
N LEU A 109 1.45 1.06 -13.94
CA LEU A 109 2.19 -0.01 -13.28
C LEU A 109 1.55 -1.40 -13.46
N GLU A 110 0.31 -1.50 -13.96
CA GLU A 110 -0.39 -2.79 -14.13
C GLU A 110 0.31 -3.73 -15.12
N GLN A 111 1.01 -3.17 -16.12
CA GLN A 111 1.84 -3.92 -17.06
C GLN A 111 3.00 -4.67 -16.38
N PHE A 112 3.41 -4.28 -15.18
CA PHE A 112 4.50 -4.91 -14.42
C PHE A 112 3.98 -5.67 -13.21
N VAL A 113 3.04 -5.07 -12.48
CA VAL A 113 2.44 -5.55 -11.24
C VAL A 113 0.98 -5.90 -11.50
N THR A 114 0.77 -7.09 -12.06
CA THR A 114 -0.58 -7.64 -12.26
C THR A 114 -1.20 -8.11 -10.95
N ASP A 115 -2.53 -8.25 -10.91
CA ASP A 115 -3.23 -8.85 -9.76
C ASP A 115 -2.68 -10.24 -9.40
N GLY A 116 -2.36 -11.06 -10.41
CA GLY A 116 -1.74 -12.37 -10.21
C GLY A 116 -0.38 -12.28 -9.51
N PHE A 117 0.47 -11.35 -9.92
CA PHE A 117 1.78 -11.13 -9.29
C PHE A 117 1.66 -10.56 -7.88
N ALA A 118 0.75 -9.60 -7.65
CA ALA A 118 0.48 -9.05 -6.33
C ALA A 118 -0.04 -10.15 -5.38
N GLY A 119 -1.01 -10.94 -5.82
CA GLY A 119 -1.57 -12.05 -5.05
C GLY A 119 -0.54 -13.13 -4.73
N GLU A 120 0.34 -13.48 -5.67
CA GLU A 120 1.46 -14.38 -5.41
C GLU A 120 2.41 -13.80 -4.36
N THR A 121 2.79 -12.53 -4.51
CA THR A 121 3.70 -11.84 -3.59
C THR A 121 3.15 -11.84 -2.17
N ILE A 122 1.85 -11.54 -2.00
CA ILE A 122 1.19 -11.60 -0.69
C ILE A 122 1.26 -13.02 -0.11
N ARG A 123 0.91 -14.04 -0.90
CA ARG A 123 0.84 -15.43 -0.40
C ARG A 123 2.20 -16.01 -0.03
N GLN A 124 3.24 -15.72 -0.80
CA GLN A 124 4.56 -16.34 -0.67
C GLN A 124 5.51 -15.54 0.23
N TYR A 125 5.46 -14.20 0.21
CA TYR A 125 6.47 -13.36 0.86
C TYR A 125 5.94 -12.65 2.11
N MET A 126 4.65 -12.29 2.13
CA MET A 126 4.05 -11.54 3.24
C MET A 126 3.35 -12.45 4.26
N ALA A 127 2.39 -13.26 3.79
CA ALA A 127 1.51 -14.05 4.65
C ALA A 127 2.23 -15.01 5.61
N PRO A 128 3.35 -15.70 5.25
CA PRO A 128 4.06 -16.55 6.19
C PRO A 128 4.60 -15.80 7.41
N ALA A 129 5.07 -14.56 7.22
CA ALA A 129 5.57 -13.71 8.30
C ALA A 129 4.43 -13.20 9.19
N PHE A 130 3.31 -12.78 8.58
CA PHE A 130 2.14 -12.30 9.33
C PHE A 130 1.54 -13.37 10.26
N ARG A 131 1.58 -14.65 9.86
CA ARG A 131 1.14 -15.76 10.73
C ARG A 131 1.94 -15.86 12.04
N ARG A 132 3.15 -15.30 12.08
CA ARG A 132 4.00 -15.25 13.28
C ARG A 132 3.96 -13.89 13.98
N GLY A 133 3.21 -12.92 13.45
CA GLY A 133 3.21 -11.54 13.95
C GLY A 133 4.34 -10.67 13.39
N ASP A 134 5.16 -11.19 12.47
CA ASP A 134 6.33 -10.49 11.92
C ASP A 134 5.91 -9.54 10.77
N TYR A 135 5.10 -8.53 11.05
CA TYR A 135 4.55 -7.63 10.02
C TYR A 135 5.61 -6.80 9.30
N GLY A 136 6.53 -6.17 10.03
CA GLY A 136 7.64 -5.39 9.43
C GLY A 136 8.44 -6.18 8.39
N PRO A 137 9.05 -7.33 8.77
CA PRO A 137 9.78 -8.18 7.83
C PRO A 137 8.91 -8.70 6.68
N GLY A 138 7.65 -9.09 6.94
CA GLY A 138 6.74 -9.58 5.91
C GLY A 138 6.40 -8.52 4.85
N VAL A 139 6.09 -7.30 5.27
CA VAL A 139 5.83 -6.18 4.36
C VAL A 139 7.08 -5.81 3.59
N LEU A 140 8.26 -5.83 4.23
CA LEU A 140 9.52 -5.49 3.57
C LEU A 140 9.85 -6.48 2.45
N ALA A 141 9.70 -7.79 2.70
CA ALA A 141 9.91 -8.81 1.68
C ALA A 141 8.99 -8.64 0.46
N GLY A 142 7.70 -8.40 0.72
CA GLY A 142 6.73 -8.17 -0.36
C GLY A 142 6.97 -6.85 -1.11
N LEU A 143 7.31 -5.77 -0.40
CA LEU A 143 7.69 -4.48 -1.00
C LEU A 143 8.92 -4.64 -1.90
N SER A 144 9.98 -5.29 -1.42
CA SER A 144 11.21 -5.51 -2.21
C SER A 144 10.92 -6.26 -3.50
N ARG A 145 10.07 -7.30 -3.46
CA ARG A 145 9.66 -8.04 -4.66
C ARG A 145 8.89 -7.17 -5.65
N ILE A 146 7.94 -6.36 -5.18
CA ILE A 146 7.18 -5.43 -6.03
C ILE A 146 8.10 -4.38 -6.66
N VAL A 147 8.98 -3.78 -5.86
CA VAL A 147 9.91 -2.75 -6.31
C VAL A 147 10.90 -3.30 -7.33
N ALA A 148 11.42 -4.52 -7.13
CA ALA A 148 12.28 -5.19 -8.10
C ALA A 148 11.57 -5.42 -9.44
N ARG A 149 10.29 -5.85 -9.41
CA ARG A 149 9.50 -6.04 -10.62
C ARG A 149 9.25 -4.74 -11.39
N ILE A 150 8.96 -3.64 -10.68
CA ILE A 150 8.80 -2.33 -11.31
C ILE A 150 10.13 -1.86 -11.91
N ALA A 151 11.24 -1.99 -11.17
CA ALA A 151 12.56 -1.59 -11.65
C ALA A 151 12.99 -2.35 -12.90
N GLU A 152 12.73 -3.66 -12.95
CA GLU A 152 12.92 -4.51 -14.14
C GLU A 152 12.09 -4.00 -15.31
N GLY A 153 10.78 -3.80 -15.12
CA GLY A 153 9.88 -3.31 -16.16
C GLY A 153 10.23 -1.91 -16.68
N ARG A 154 10.80 -1.05 -15.82
CA ARG A 154 11.30 0.28 -16.16
C ARG A 154 12.72 0.29 -16.72
N ASN A 155 13.41 -0.85 -16.68
CA ASN A 155 14.83 -0.97 -17.05
C ASN A 155 15.74 0.02 -16.28
N VAL A 156 15.54 0.12 -14.96
CA VAL A 156 16.35 0.99 -14.08
C VAL A 156 17.09 0.18 -13.02
N THR A 157 18.24 0.69 -12.58
CA THR A 157 19.00 0.11 -11.47
C THR A 157 18.76 0.92 -10.19
N LEU A 158 18.40 0.23 -9.11
CA LEU A 158 18.20 0.85 -7.81
C LEU A 158 19.52 1.01 -7.08
N GLN A 159 19.75 2.18 -6.48
CA GLN A 159 20.96 2.44 -5.71
C GLN A 159 20.75 1.99 -4.26
N GLY A 160 21.70 1.22 -3.72
CA GLY A 160 21.67 0.81 -2.31
C GLY A 160 20.67 -0.29 -1.96
N VAL A 161 19.91 -0.82 -2.93
CA VAL A 161 19.10 -2.03 -2.77
C VAL A 161 19.96 -3.21 -3.21
N ARG A 162 20.38 -4.06 -2.26
CA ARG A 162 21.16 -5.26 -2.61
C ARG A 162 20.22 -6.24 -3.33
N PRO A 163 20.58 -6.77 -4.51
CA PRO A 163 19.91 -7.95 -5.03
C PRO A 163 20.15 -9.10 -4.04
N GLU A 164 19.09 -9.83 -3.70
CA GLU A 164 19.20 -11.10 -2.97
C GLU A 164 19.85 -12.17 -3.87
#